data_AF-A0A6A0H1N6-F1
#
_entry.id   AF-A0A6A0H1N6-F1
#
_cell.length_a   1.000
_cell.length_b   1.000
_cell.length_c   1.000
_cell.angle_alpha   90.00
_cell.angle_beta   90.00
_cell.angle_gamma   90.00
#
_symmetry.space_group_name_H-M   'P 1'
#
loop_
_entity.id
_entity.type
_entity.pdbx_description
1 polymer ?
#
loop_
_entity_poly.entity_id
_entity_poly.type
_entity_poly.pdbx_seq_one_letter_code
_entity_poly.pdbx_strand_id
1 'polypeptide(L)' 'MICAGGEPGVDTCRGDSGGPLVTTNNQRQFILVGLTSFGRNRCGSNGSFGVYTAVYKYRDWIVQTLAV' A
#
# COMPACT_ATOMS: atom_id res chain seq x y z
N MET A 1 -0.29 9.33 -3.61
CA MET A 1 -0.18 7.91 -3.97
C MET A 1 1.25 7.44 -3.80
N ILE A 2 1.45 6.14 -3.64
CA ILE A 2 2.73 5.42 -3.61
C ILE A 2 2.62 4.31 -4.67
N CYS A 3 3.70 4.01 -5.39
CA CYS A 3 3.77 2.85 -6.28
C CYS A 3 4.70 1.81 -5.65
N ALA A 4 4.32 0.54 -5.71
CA ALA A 4 5.15 -0.57 -5.27
C ALA A 4 4.90 -1.80 -6.16
N GLY A 5 5.90 -2.66 -6.30
CA GLY A 5 5.89 -3.76 -7.25
C GLY A 5 6.95 -3.57 -8.33
N GLY A 6 6.76 -4.23 -9.47
CA GLY A 6 7.72 -4.31 -10.58
C GLY A 6 8.38 -5.67 -10.68
N GLU A 7 8.38 -6.44 -9.58
CA GLU A 7 8.91 -7.79 -9.52
C GLU A 7 7.93 -8.82 -10.11
N PRO A 8 8.39 -9.74 -10.98
CA PRO A 8 7.55 -10.82 -11.49
C PRO A 8 6.93 -11.64 -10.35
N GLY A 9 5.62 -11.86 -10.42
CA GLY A 9 4.87 -12.62 -9.42
C GLY A 9 4.52 -11.86 -8.13
N VAL A 10 4.93 -10.58 -8.00
CA VAL A 10 4.66 -9.77 -6.79
C VAL A 10 3.81 -8.56 -7.16
N ASP A 11 2.53 -8.58 -6.78
CA ASP A 11 1.62 -7.44 -6.91
C ASP A 11 0.39 -7.66 -6.02
N THR A 12 -0.31 -6.58 -5.67
CA THR A 12 -1.68 -6.71 -5.13
C THR A 12 -2.65 -7.06 -6.25
N CYS A 13 -3.68 -7.84 -5.94
CA CYS A 13 -4.60 -8.35 -6.95
C CYS A 13 -6.07 -8.02 -6.69
N ARG A 14 -6.93 -8.50 -7.60
CA ARG A 14 -8.38 -8.32 -7.50
C ARG A 14 -8.86 -8.97 -6.20
N GLY A 15 -9.57 -8.19 -5.39
CA GLY A 15 -10.04 -8.60 -4.07
C GLY A 15 -9.28 -7.94 -2.92
N ASP A 16 -8.07 -7.43 -3.15
CA ASP A 16 -7.22 -6.84 -2.10
C ASP A 16 -7.47 -5.33 -1.88
N SER A 17 -8.54 -4.78 -2.45
CA SER A 17 -8.83 -3.33 -2.39
C SER A 17 -8.99 -2.86 -0.95
N GLY A 18 -8.31 -1.77 -0.59
CA GLY A 18 -8.23 -1.28 0.79
C GLY A 18 -7.26 -2.05 1.71
N GLY A 19 -6.67 -3.14 1.24
CA GLY A 19 -5.69 -3.93 1.97
C GLY A 19 -4.39 -3.17 2.29
N PRO A 20 -3.58 -3.64 3.25
CA PRO A 20 -2.41 -2.91 3.72
C PRO A 20 -1.18 -3.14 2.84
N LEU A 21 -0.44 -2.06 2.55
CA LEU A 21 0.96 -2.11 2.14
C LEU A 21 1.83 -1.77 3.36
N VAL A 22 2.67 -2.71 3.78
CA VAL A 22 3.54 -2.57 4.96
C VAL A 22 5.02 -2.58 4.59
N THR A 23 5.83 -1.89 5.39
CA THR A 23 7.29 -2.00 5.39
C THR A 23 7.79 -2.22 6.81
N THR A 24 9.07 -2.54 6.99
CA THR A 24 9.69 -2.69 8.31
C THR A 24 10.67 -1.56 8.58
N ASN A 25 10.70 -1.07 9.81
CA ASN A 25 11.75 -0.13 10.26
C ASN A 25 13.00 -0.88 10.76
N ASN A 26 14.01 -0.12 11.20
CA ASN A 26 15.25 -0.67 11.77
C ASN A 26 15.02 -1.56 13.01
N GLN A 27 13.88 -1.41 13.69
CA GLN A 27 13.46 -2.19 14.85
C GLN A 27 12.58 -3.39 14.46
N ARG A 28 12.45 -3.70 13.17
CA ARG A 28 11.59 -4.77 12.61
C ARG A 28 10.10 -4.63 12.92
N GLN A 29 9.64 -3.43 13.23
CA GLN A 29 8.22 -3.16 13.40
C GLN A 29 7.57 -2.95 12.04
N PHE A 30 6.40 -3.56 11.82
CA PHE A 30 5.60 -3.31 10.63
C PHE A 30 4.96 -1.93 10.69
N ILE A 31 5.15 -1.15 9.64
CA ILE A 31 4.59 0.19 9.47
C ILE A 31 3.66 0.15 8.26
N LEU A 32 2.41 0.57 8.47
CA LEU A 32 1.44 0.77 7.39
C LEU A 32 1.83 2.01 6.58
N VAL A 33 2.28 1.81 5.35
CA VAL A 33 2.72 2.90 4.46
C VAL A 33 1.71 3.19 3.36
N GLY A 34 0.89 2.21 2.99
CA GLY A 34 -0.11 2.38 1.95
C GLY A 34 -1.37 1.55 2.13
N LEU A 35 -2.41 1.93 1.38
CA LEU A 35 -3.64 1.14 1.22
C LEU A 35 -3.84 0.84 -0.27
N THR A 36 -4.13 -0.41 -0.62
CA THR A 36 -4.38 -0.84 -2.01
C THR A 36 -5.47 0.01 -2.63
N SER A 37 -5.18 0.64 -3.78
CA SER A 37 -6.14 1.48 -4.49
C SER A 37 -6.48 0.89 -5.85
N PHE A 38 -5.54 0.90 -6.79
CA PHE A 38 -5.74 0.34 -8.13
C PHE A 38 -4.42 -0.14 -8.72
N GLY A 39 -4.51 -0.92 -9.79
CA GLY A 39 -3.36 -1.47 -10.48
C GLY A 39 -3.75 -1.95 -11.87
N ARG A 40 -2.83 -2.65 -12.55
CA ARG A 40 -3.14 -3.26 -13.84
C ARG A 40 -4.10 -4.45 -13.69
N ASN A 41 -4.78 -4.78 -14.79
CA ASN A 41 -5.73 -5.90 -14.82
C ASN A 41 -5.08 -7.27 -14.56
N ARG A 42 -3.82 -7.47 -14.97
CA ARG A 42 -3.03 -8.67 -14.66
C ARG A 42 -2.02 -8.36 -13.56
N CYS A 43 -2.24 -8.93 -12.39
CA CYS A 43 -1.37 -8.84 -11.23
C CYS A 43 -0.06 -9.61 -11.47
N GLY A 44 1.04 -9.17 -10.86
CA GLY A 44 2.32 -9.87 -10.84
C GLY A 44 3.01 -9.96 -12.22
N SER A 45 2.55 -9.18 -13.19
CA SER A 45 3.23 -9.10 -14.50
C SER A 45 4.56 -8.37 -14.34
N ASN A 46 5.59 -8.79 -15.06
CA ASN A 46 6.91 -8.14 -15.01
C ASN A 46 6.79 -6.63 -15.31
N GLY A 47 7.33 -5.79 -14.42
CA GLY A 47 7.21 -4.32 -14.52
C GLY A 47 5.82 -3.75 -14.20
N SER A 48 4.87 -4.57 -13.72
CA SER A 48 3.61 -4.10 -13.17
C SER A 48 3.79 -3.63 -11.73
N PHE A 49 3.18 -2.51 -11.39
CA PHE A 49 3.15 -1.98 -10.03
C PHE A 49 1.70 -1.72 -9.62
N GLY A 50 1.44 -1.95 -8.33
CA GLY A 50 0.25 -1.49 -7.66
C GLY A 50 0.37 -0.01 -7.30
N VAL A 51 -0.76 0.68 -7.27
CA VAL A 51 -0.88 2.07 -6.81
C VAL A 51 -1.65 2.08 -5.50
N TYR A 52 -1.04 2.71 -4.50
CA TYR A 52 -1.50 2.72 -3.12
C TYR A 52 -1.77 4.14 -2.64
N THR A 53 -2.79 4.32 -1.80
CA THR A 53 -2.99 5.57 -1.07
C THR A 53 -1.82 5.79 -0.12
N ALA A 54 -1.26 7.00 -0.09
CA ALA A 54 -0.10 7.32 0.72
C ALA A 54 -0.53 7.63 2.17
N VAL A 55 -0.45 6.66 3.08
CA VAL A 55 -1.01 6.79 4.45
C VAL A 55 -0.41 7.97 5.21
N TYR A 56 0.89 8.24 5.03
CA TYR A 56 1.55 9.36 5.71
C TYR A 56 0.92 10.73 5.38
N LYS A 57 0.30 10.89 4.21
CA LYS A 57 -0.38 12.15 3.83
C LYS A 57 -1.69 12.38 4.59
N TYR A 58 -2.25 11.34 5.18
CA TYR A 58 -3.52 11.37 5.89
C TYR A 58 -3.35 11.20 7.40
N ARG A 59 -2.10 11.17 7.90
CA ARG A 59 -1.82 10.92 9.32
C ARG A 59 -2.58 11.89 10.23
N ASP A 60 -2.57 13.17 9.92
CA ASP A 60 -3.21 14.18 10.77
C ASP A 60 -4.73 14.01 10.80
N TRP A 61 -5.35 13.74 9.65
CA TRP A 61 -6.77 13.41 9.56
C TRP A 61 -7.13 12.15 10.35
N ILE A 62 -6.30 11.09 10.26
CA ILE A 62 -6.50 9.84 11.00
C ILE A 62 -6.46 10.13 12.50
N VAL A 63 -5.42 10.82 12.98
CA VAL A 63 -5.26 11.16 14.40
C VAL A 63 -6.41 12.03 14.89
N GLN A 64 -6.80 13.06 14.13
CA GLN A 64 -7.90 13.94 14.47
C GLN A 64 -9.24 13.20 14.55
N THR A 65 -9.47 12.23 13.65
CA THR A 65 -10.72 11.46 13.59
C THR A 65 -10.80 10.42 14.71
N LEU A 66 -9.66 9.88 15.15
CA LEU A 66 -9.57 8.90 16.24
C LEU A 66 -9.43 9.54 17.63
N ALA A 67 -9.17 10.85 17.71
CA ALA A 67 -9.15 11.57 18.96
C ALA A 67 -10.57 11.62 19.53
N VAL A 68 -10.80 10.84 20.59
CA VAL A 68 -12.02 10.85 21.41
C VAL A 68 -12.00 12.02 22.37
#